data_AF-A0A7Y7XBJ0-F1
#
_entry.id   AF-A0A7Y7XBJ0-F1
#
_cell.length_a   1.000
_cell.length_b   1.000
_cell.length_c   1.000
_cell.angle_alpha   90.00
_cell.angle_beta   90.00
_cell.angle_gamma   90.00
#
_symmetry.space_group_name_H-M   'P 1'
#
loop_
_entity.id
_entity.type
_entity.pdbx_description
1 polymer ?
#
loop_
_entity_poly.entity_id
_entity_poly.type
_entity_poly.pdbx_seq_one_letter_code
_entity_poly.pdbx_strand_id
1 'polypeptide(L)' 'MTAVRAAERAYRNWSSPILLELKEREHQLDPSARMALSNVLQERRLLLEGVKPSAVVQPIRPGIE' A
#
# COMPACT_ATOMS: atom_id res chain seq x y z
N MET A 1 -22.00 -8.91 -9.61
CA MET A 1 -21.11 -8.32 -8.58
C MET A 1 -21.62 -8.72 -7.21
N THR A 2 -20.77 -9.19 -6.30
CA THR A 2 -21.18 -9.49 -4.91
C THR A 2 -21.15 -8.21 -4.07
N ALA A 3 -21.91 -8.15 -2.97
CA ALA A 3 -21.91 -7.02 -2.05
C ALA A 3 -20.49 -6.68 -1.54
N VAL A 4 -19.68 -7.70 -1.27
CA VAL A 4 -18.26 -7.56 -0.87
C VAL A 4 -17.45 -6.85 -1.94
N ARG A 5 -17.55 -7.26 -3.21
CA ARG A 5 -16.81 -6.60 -4.31
C ARG A 5 -17.29 -5.16 -4.55
N ALA A 6 -18.57 -4.87 -4.32
CA ALA A 6 -19.10 -3.51 -4.43
C ALA A 6 -18.57 -2.61 -3.30
N ALA A 7 -18.57 -3.10 -2.05
CA ALA A 7 -18.01 -2.39 -0.91
C ALA A 7 -16.51 -2.14 -1.07
N GLU A 8 -15.75 -3.14 -1.53
CA GLU A 8 -14.32 -2.99 -1.80
C GLU A 8 -14.05 -1.94 -2.88
N ARG A 9 -14.84 -1.94 -3.96
CA ARG A 9 -14.73 -0.92 -5.02
C ARG A 9 -15.03 0.48 -4.50
N ALA A 10 -16.09 0.64 -3.71
CA ALA A 10 -16.46 1.91 -3.12
C ALA A 10 -15.35 2.43 -2.19
N TYR A 11 -14.85 1.56 -1.32
CA TYR A 11 -13.74 1.88 -0.42
C TYR A 11 -12.49 2.31 -1.20
N ARG A 12 -12.07 1.54 -2.21
CA ARG A 12 -10.92 1.90 -3.06
C ARG A 12 -11.13 3.25 -3.72
N ASN A 13 -12.30 3.50 -4.32
CA ASN A 13 -12.61 4.77 -4.98
C ASN A 13 -12.52 5.97 -4.04
N TRP A 14 -13.02 5.85 -2.80
CA TRP A 14 -13.01 6.95 -1.83
C TRP A 14 -11.64 7.18 -1.20
N SER A 15 -10.85 6.12 -1.00
CA SER A 15 -9.55 6.23 -0.33
C SER A 15 -8.38 6.51 -1.28
N SER A 16 -8.48 6.18 -2.57
CA SER A 16 -7.46 6.53 -3.56
C SER A 16 -7.04 8.02 -3.55
N PRO A 17 -7.95 9.01 -3.58
CA PRO A 17 -7.53 10.43 -3.56
C PRO A 17 -6.79 10.79 -2.27
N ILE A 18 -7.21 10.26 -1.12
CA ILE A 18 -6.56 10.50 0.17
C ILE A 18 -5.14 9.94 0.17
N LEU A 19 -4.94 8.74 -0.36
CA LEU A 19 -3.62 8.10 -0.44
C LEU A 19 -2.67 8.86 -1.37
N LEU A 20 -3.17 9.41 -2.47
CA LEU A 20 -2.38 10.25 -3.38
C LEU A 20 -2.02 11.59 -2.73
N GLU A 21 -2.96 12.24 -2.04
CA GLU A 21 -2.67 13.46 -1.28
C GLU A 21 -1.63 13.21 -0.19
N LEU A 22 -1.73 12.08 0.54
CA LEU A 22 -0.73 11.67 1.53
C LEU A 22 0.66 11.44 0.89
N LYS A 23 0.70 10.97 -0.37
CA LYS A 23 1.96 10.78 -1.11
C LYS A 23 2.62 12.12 -1.41
N GLU A 24 1.86 13.14 -1.80
CA GLU A 24 2.38 14.49 -2.05
C GLU A 24 3.01 15.11 -0.79
N ARG A 25 2.46 14.79 0.39
CA ARG A 25 2.97 15.24 1.70
C ARG A 25 3.77 14.20 2.46
N GLU A 26 4.34 13.20 1.79
CA GLU A 26 5.06 12.10 2.45
C GLU A 26 6.29 12.57 3.26
N HIS A 27 6.82 13.76 2.93
CA HIS A 27 7.92 14.41 3.65
C HIS A 27 7.54 14.79 5.09
N GLN A 28 6.23 14.95 5.38
CA GLN A 28 5.69 15.27 6.70
C GLN A 28 5.42 14.02 7.55
N LEU A 29 5.45 12.84 6.93
CA LEU A 29 5.24 11.57 7.61
C LEU A 29 6.52 11.10 8.29
N ASP A 30 6.39 10.46 9.44
CA ASP A 30 7.48 9.71 10.03
C ASP A 30 7.91 8.54 9.11
N PRO A 31 9.12 8.01 9.27
CA PRO A 31 9.62 6.94 8.41
C PRO A 31 8.72 5.70 8.34
N SER A 32 8.05 5.34 9.44
CA SER A 32 7.18 4.16 9.48
C SER A 32 5.90 4.37 8.68
N ALA A 33 5.28 5.54 8.83
CA ALA A 33 4.09 5.93 8.07
C ALA A 33 4.41 6.08 6.57
N ARG A 34 5.59 6.58 6.22
CA ARG A 34 6.04 6.67 4.82
C ARG A 34 6.19 5.29 4.17
N MET A 35 6.79 4.32 4.87
CA MET A 35 6.88 2.94 4.38
C MET A 35 5.50 2.30 4.22
N ALA A 36 4.62 2.46 5.21
CA ALA A 36 3.27 1.93 5.16
C ALA A 36 2.48 2.51 3.97
N LEU A 37 2.58 3.81 3.74
CA LEU A 37 1.95 4.48 2.61
C LEU A 37 2.46 3.93 1.27
N SER A 38 3.78 3.75 1.13
CA SER A 38 4.39 3.16 -0.07
C SER A 38 3.85 1.77 -0.37
N ASN A 39 3.74 0.90 0.64
CA ASN A 39 3.22 -0.46 0.49
C ASN A 39 1.77 -0.43 -0.02
N VAL A 40 0.92 0.38 0.60
CA VAL A 40 -0.49 0.51 0.21
C VAL A 40 -0.65 1.02 -1.22
N LEU A 41 0.15 2.02 -1.62
CA LEU A 41 0.13 2.56 -2.98
C LEU A 41 0.56 1.51 -4.03
N GLN A 42 1.54 0.66 -3.70
CA GLN A 42 2.01 -0.41 -4.58
C GLN A 42 0.98 -1.55 -4.69
N GLU A 43 0.43 -2.02 -3.57
CA GLU A 43 -0.62 -3.06 -3.54
C GLU A 43 -1.86 -2.64 -4.34
N ARG A 44 -2.19 -1.35 -4.29
CA ARG A 44 -3.32 -0.78 -5.02
C ARG A 44 -3.00 -0.36 -6.45
N ARG A 45 -1.73 -0.47 -6.87
CA ARG A 45 -1.25 -0.03 -8.19
C ARG A 45 -1.63 1.44 -8.49
N LEU A 46 -1.54 2.30 -7.47
CA LEU A 46 -1.85 3.73 -7.58
C LEU A 46 -0.66 4.54 -8.10
N LEU A 47 0.54 3.98 -8.08
CA LEU A 47 1.71 4.57 -8.72
C LEU A 47 1.71 4.19 -10.21
N LEU A 48 1.66 5.18 -11.08
CA LEU A 48 1.96 5.02 -12.50
C LEU A 48 3.47 4.81 -12.62
N GLU A 49 3.86 3.70 -13.25
CA GLU A 49 5.21 3.25 -13.62
C GLU A 49 5.77 2.09 -12.81
N GLY A 50 6.17 1.07 -13.57
CA GLY A 50 6.56 -0.24 -13.09
C GLY A 50 7.86 -0.19 -12.30
N VAL A 51 7.75 -0.54 -11.02
CA VAL A 51 8.87 -1.12 -10.28
C VAL A 51 8.37 -2.43 -9.68
N LYS A 52 9.06 -3.51 -10.08
CA LYS A 52 8.86 -4.89 -9.62
C LYS A 52 8.64 -4.91 -8.10
N PRO A 53 7.79 -5.82 -7.58
CA PRO A 53 7.70 -6.01 -6.14
C PRO A 53 9.12 -6.30 -5.63
N SER A 54 9.66 -5.40 -4.81
CA SER A 54 10.87 -5.70 -4.07
C SER A 54 10.47 -6.82 -3.12
N ALA A 55 10.86 -8.04 -3.48
CA ALA A 55 10.69 -9.21 -2.66
C ALA A 55 11.61 -9.07 -1.44
N VAL A 56 11.25 -8.19 -0.52
CA VAL A 56 11.67 -8.33 0.87
C VAL A 56 10.67 -9.29 1.50
N VAL A 57 10.79 -10.55 1.08
CA VAL A 57 10.39 -11.69 1.90
C VAL A 57 11.18 -11.54 3.19
N GLN A 58 10.50 -11.19 4.27
CA GLN A 58 11.07 -11.31 5.61
C GLN A 58 11.52 -12.77 5.77
N PRO A 59 12.78 -13.06 6.17
CA PRO A 59 13.16 -14.42 6.46
C PRO A 59 12.34 -14.88 7.67
N ILE A 60 11.49 -15.88 7.45
CA ILE A 60 10.87 -16.66 8.51
C ILE A 60 12.04 -17.22 9.34
N ARG A 61 12.10 -16.86 10.63
CA ARG A 61 13.12 -17.35 11.55
C ARG A 61 13.12 -18.88 11.54
N PRO A 62 14.25 -19.56 11.26
CA PRO A 62 14.33 -21.01 11.46
C PRO A 62 14.27 -21.30 12.96
N GLY A 63 13.65 -22.43 13.29
CA GLY A 63 13.40 -22.88 14.66
C GLY A 63 14.66 -22.96 15.50
N ILE A 64 14.46 -22.75 16.80
CA ILE A 64 15.44 -23.03 17.85
C ILE A 64 15.40 -24.55 18.06
N GLU A 65 16.57 -25.19 17.95
CA GLU A 65 16.82 -26.59 18.35
C GLU A 65 16.57 -26.81 19.84
#